data_AF-A0A6C0UIE8-F1
#
_entry.id   AF-A0A6C0UIE8-F1
#
_cell.length_a   1.000
_cell.length_b   1.000
_cell.length_c   1.000
_cell.angle_alpha   90.00
_cell.angle_beta   90.00
_cell.angle_gamma   90.00
#
_symmetry.space_group_name_H-M   'P 1'
#
loop_
_entity.id
_entity.type
_entity.pdbx_description
1 polymer ?
#
loop_
_entity_poly.entity_id
_entity_poly.type
_entity_poly.pdbx_seq_one_letter_code
_entity_poly.pdbx_strand_id
1 'polypeptide(L)'
;MTIETEQVVIRPATPVDPLELLAAFDQHGRLDEAAAELGLSDSGRRLQRGWRHLLEHGFIEKLHGARGRCRITPLGELSLRLGQLIYPRE
;
A
#
# COMPACT_ATOMS: atom_id res chain seq x y z
N MET A 1 -30.38 -17.02 30.38
CA MET A 1 -30.27 -16.61 28.96
C MET A 1 -29.10 -15.67 28.88
N THR A 2 -27.92 -16.22 28.56
CA THR A 2 -26.64 -15.51 28.66
C THR A 2 -26.35 -14.89 27.30
N ILE A 3 -26.33 -13.56 27.23
CA ILE A 3 -25.95 -12.85 26.02
C ILE A 3 -24.41 -12.86 26.02
N GLU A 4 -23.83 -13.74 25.20
CA GLU A 4 -22.40 -13.76 24.92
C GLU A 4 -22.08 -12.52 24.08
N THR A 5 -21.56 -11.48 24.72
CA THR A 5 -21.05 -10.30 24.04
C THR A 5 -19.76 -10.69 23.31
N GLU A 6 -19.85 -10.83 21.99
CA GLU A 6 -18.69 -10.94 21.10
C GLU A 6 -17.72 -9.81 21.43
N GLN A 7 -16.55 -10.18 21.94
CA GLN A 7 -15.46 -9.25 22.20
C GLN A 7 -14.96 -8.73 20.84
N VAL A 8 -15.43 -7.54 20.45
CA VAL A 8 -14.88 -6.81 19.31
C VAL A 8 -13.47 -6.37 19.68
N VAL A 9 -12.48 -7.17 19.30
CA VAL A 9 -11.06 -6.82 19.44
C VAL A 9 -10.75 -5.70 18.45
N ILE A 10 -10.90 -4.45 18.89
CA ILE A 10 -10.40 -3.28 18.17
C ILE A 10 -8.88 -3.29 18.28
N ARG A 11 -8.21 -4.00 17.36
CA ARG A 11 -6.75 -3.90 17.23
C ARG A 11 -6.41 -2.45 16.84
N PRO A 12 -5.47 -1.78 17.52
CA PRO A 12 -4.99 -0.48 17.07
C PRO A 12 -4.55 -0.62 15.61
N ALA A 13 -5.02 0.29 14.76
CA ALA A 13 -4.70 0.29 13.34
C ALA A 13 -3.20 0.57 13.17
N THR A 14 -2.38 -0.49 13.06
CA THR A 14 -0.97 -0.37 12.68
C THR A 14 -0.90 0.48 11.40
N PRO A 15 -0.04 1.50 11.29
CA PRO A 15 0.15 2.15 9.99
C PRO A 15 0.51 1.09 8.94
N VAL A 16 0.00 1.23 7.71
CA VAL A 16 0.48 0.39 6.60
C VAL A 16 1.85 0.93 6.24
N ASP A 17 2.86 0.09 6.31
CA ASP A 17 4.19 0.47 5.83
C ASP A 17 4.10 0.65 4.30
N PRO A 18 4.40 1.85 3.76
CA PRO A 18 4.35 2.05 2.32
C PRO A 18 5.36 1.17 1.57
N LEU A 19 6.44 0.71 2.21
CA LEU A 19 7.37 -0.25 1.59
C LEU A 19 6.72 -1.63 1.42
N GLU A 20 6.01 -2.13 2.44
CA GLU A 20 5.27 -3.39 2.34
C GLU A 20 4.20 -3.31 1.25
N LEU A 21 3.50 -2.17 1.17
CA LEU A 21 2.52 -1.93 0.10
C LEU A 21 3.16 -1.89 -1.29
N LEU A 22 4.33 -1.28 -1.42
CA LEU A 22 5.09 -1.26 -2.67
C LEU A 22 5.55 -2.66 -3.08
N ALA A 23 6.01 -3.47 -2.11
CA ALA A 23 6.47 -4.84 -2.35
C ALA A 23 5.32 -5.77 -2.77
N ALA A 24 4.17 -5.69 -2.08
CA ALA A 24 2.96 -6.40 -2.47
C ALA A 24 2.48 -5.99 -3.87
N PHE A 25 2.56 -4.69 -4.18
CA PHE A 25 2.21 -4.19 -5.52
C PHE A 25 3.19 -4.67 -6.61
N ASP A 26 4.48 -4.82 -6.31
CA ASP A 26 5.47 -5.39 -7.24
C ASP A 26 5.17 -6.85 -7.58
N GLN A 27 4.77 -7.65 -6.58
CA GLN A 27 4.45 -9.06 -6.78
C GLN A 27 3.15 -9.26 -7.58
N HIS A 28 2.14 -8.43 -7.33
CA HIS A 28 0.80 -8.63 -7.88
C HIS A 28 0.46 -7.74 -9.09
N GLY A 29 1.16 -6.62 -9.25
CA GLY A 29 0.89 -5.63 -10.31
C GLY A 29 -0.44 -4.90 -10.19
N ARG A 30 -1.21 -5.13 -9.11
CA ARG A 30 -2.52 -4.53 -8.86
C ARG A 30 -2.71 -4.17 -7.38
N LEU A 31 -3.34 -3.02 -7.15
CA LEU A 31 -3.53 -2.48 -5.80
C LEU A 31 -4.52 -3.29 -4.94
N ASP A 32 -5.58 -3.80 -5.55
CA ASP A 32 -6.58 -4.64 -4.87
C ASP A 32 -5.98 -5.98 -4.43
N GLU A 33 -5.17 -6.61 -5.28
CA GLU A 33 -4.46 -7.83 -4.92
C GLU A 33 -3.39 -7.59 -3.83
N ALA A 34 -2.63 -6.50 -3.93
CA ALA A 34 -1.68 -6.09 -2.91
C ALA A 34 -2.36 -5.76 -1.56
N ALA A 35 -3.54 -5.14 -1.59
CA ALA A 35 -4.32 -4.86 -0.39
C ALA A 35 -4.83 -6.17 0.26
N ALA A 36 -5.30 -7.12 -0.54
CA ALA A 36 -5.76 -8.41 -0.06
C ALA A 36 -4.63 -9.20 0.62
N GLU A 37 -3.41 -9.22 0.05
CA GLU A 37 -2.23 -9.85 0.65
C GLU A 37 -1.92 -9.27 2.04
N LEU A 38 -2.00 -7.94 2.18
CA LEU A 38 -1.75 -7.22 3.43
C LEU A 38 -2.92 -7.24 4.42
N GLY A 39 -4.01 -7.97 4.11
CA GLY A 39 -5.22 -8.01 4.93
C GLY A 39 -5.87 -6.62 5.08
N LEU A 40 -5.71 -5.76 4.07
CA LEU A 40 -6.27 -4.42 4.02
C LEU A 40 -7.56 -4.43 3.22
N SER A 41 -8.54 -3.63 3.68
CA SER A 41 -9.69 -3.33 2.84
C SER A 41 -9.28 -2.39 1.71
N ASP A 42 -9.70 -2.69 0.48
CA ASP A 42 -9.51 -1.88 -0.73
C ASP A 42 -10.00 -0.42 -0.57
N SER A 43 -10.98 -0.21 0.31
CA SER A 43 -11.56 1.12 0.61
C SER A 43 -10.99 1.75 1.89
N GLY A 44 -9.99 1.12 2.50
CA GLY A 44 -9.44 1.54 3.78
C GLY A 44 -8.65 2.85 3.67
N ARG A 45 -8.92 3.81 4.57
CA ARG A 45 -8.13 5.05 4.70
C ARG A 45 -6.63 4.81 4.95
N ARG A 46 -6.24 3.60 5.36
CA ARG A 46 -4.84 3.18 5.53
C ARG A 46 -4.18 2.90 4.19
N LEU A 47 -4.81 2.05 3.37
CA LEU A 47 -4.37 1.74 2.01
C LEU A 47 -4.25 3.01 1.18
N GLN A 48 -5.27 3.87 1.21
CA GLN A 48 -5.26 5.13 0.46
C GLN A 48 -4.13 6.06 0.88
N ARG A 49 -3.79 6.11 2.17
CA ARG A 49 -2.67 6.93 2.67
C ARG A 49 -1.33 6.38 2.19
N GLY A 50 -1.08 5.07 2.32
CA GLY A 50 0.13 4.44 1.82
C GLY A 50 0.26 4.59 0.29
N TRP A 51 -0.83 4.35 -0.44
CA TRP A 51 -0.84 4.48 -1.90
C TRP A 51 -0.59 5.91 -2.38
N ARG A 52 -1.21 6.89 -1.71
CA ARG A 52 -0.99 8.31 -2.01
C ARG A 52 0.46 8.71 -1.71
N HIS A 53 1.02 8.26 -0.59
CA HIS A 53 2.44 8.48 -0.27
C HIS A 53 3.37 7.97 -1.37
N LEU A 54 3.12 6.74 -1.86
CA LEU A 54 3.91 6.15 -2.95
C LEU A 54 3.82 6.97 -4.25
N LEU A 55 2.64 7.53 -4.56
CA LEU A 55 2.44 8.41 -5.71
C LEU A 55 3.10 9.78 -5.54
N GLU A 56 2.90 10.44 -4.39
CA GLU A 56 3.40 11.80 -4.12
C GLU A 56 4.92 11.87 -4.12
N HIS A 57 5.58 10.81 -3.66
CA HIS A 57 7.04 10.72 -3.63
C HIS A 57 7.63 10.00 -4.86
N GLY A 58 6.81 9.66 -5.85
CA GLY A 58 7.28 9.14 -7.14
C GLY A 58 7.84 7.72 -7.09
N PHE A 59 7.45 6.89 -6.13
CA PHE A 59 7.78 5.46 -6.09
C PHE A 59 6.93 4.65 -7.08
N ILE A 60 5.70 5.12 -7.31
CA ILE A 60 4.80 4.63 -8.35
C ILE A 60 4.26 5.81 -9.14
N GLU A 61 3.84 5.56 -10.37
CA GLU A 61 3.22 6.58 -11.21
C GLU A 61 2.01 6.05 -11.98
N LYS A 62 1.07 6.94 -12.28
CA LYS A 62 -0.12 6.61 -13.06
C LYS A 62 0.20 6.60 -14.55
N LEU A 63 -0.19 5.53 -15.23
CA LEU A 63 -0.07 5.44 -16.68
C LEU A 63 -1.19 6.26 -17.34
N HIS A 64 -0.81 7.29 -18.11
CA HIS A 64 -1.77 8.11 -18.86
C HIS A 64 -2.41 7.26 -19.97
N GLY A 65 -3.74 7.31 -20.08
CA GLY A 65 -4.51 6.55 -21.10
C GLY A 65 -4.98 5.16 -20.65
N ALA A 66 -4.49 4.64 -19.52
CA ALA A 66 -4.96 3.39 -18.94
C ALA A 66 -5.65 3.67 -17.61
N ARG A 67 -7.00 3.75 -17.61
CA ARG A 67 -7.80 3.99 -16.39
C ARG A 67 -7.33 3.08 -15.26
N GLY A 68 -6.82 3.68 -14.19
CA GLY A 68 -6.49 2.98 -12.95
C GLY A 68 -5.19 2.16 -12.97
N ARG A 69 -4.39 2.18 -14.04
CA ARG A 69 -3.10 1.47 -14.03
C ARG A 69 -2.00 2.36 -13.47
N CYS A 70 -1.23 1.81 -12.54
CA CYS A 70 0.00 2.38 -12.04
C CYS A 70 1.17 1.46 -12.41
N ARG A 71 2.38 2.01 -12.47
CA ARG A 71 3.62 1.23 -12.55
C ARG A 71 4.59 1.69 -11.47
N ILE A 72 5.51 0.81 -11.10
CA ILE A 72 6.63 1.14 -10.22
C ILE A 72 7.64 1.96 -11.05
N THR A 73 8.19 3.01 -10.44
CA THR A 73 9.22 3.85 -11.06
C THR A 73 10.62 3.30 -10.77
N PRO A 74 11.68 3.78 -11.45
CA PRO A 74 13.05 3.38 -11.09
C PRO A 74 13.42 3.67 -9.61
N LEU A 75 12.83 4.69 -9.01
CA LEU A 75 13.00 5.00 -7.58
C LEU A 75 12.31 3.96 -6.69
N GLY A 76 11.11 3.52 -7.07
CA GLY A 76 10.41 2.44 -6.40
C GLY A 76 11.19 1.13 -6.46
N GLU A 77 11.68 0.75 -7.64
CA GLU A 77 12.52 -0.46 -7.82
C GLU A 77 13.82 -0.40 -7.00
N LEU A 78 14.45 0.77 -6.94
CA LEU A 78 15.65 0.96 -6.12
C LEU A 78 15.32 0.80 -4.63
N SER A 79 14.19 1.35 -4.19
CA SER A 79 13.73 1.25 -2.79
C SER A 79 13.42 -0.19 -2.39
N LEU A 80 12.79 -0.97 -3.29
CA LEU A 80 12.55 -2.40 -3.10
C LEU A 80 13.86 -3.18 -2.97
N ARG A 81 14.82 -2.95 -3.87
CA ARG A 81 16.13 -3.62 -3.83
C ARG A 81 16.91 -3.33 -2.56
N LEU A 82 16.78 -2.14 -1.99
CA LEU A 82 17.47 -1.74 -0.77
C LEU A 82 16.68 -2.05 0.50
N GLY A 83 15.43 -2.51 0.37
CA GLY A 83 14.56 -2.78 1.52
C GLY A 83 14.23 -1.52 2.33
N GLN A 84 14.24 -0.33 1.71
CA GLN A 84 13.93 0.94 2.36
C GLN A 84 13.45 1.98 1.34
N LEU A 85 12.51 2.84 1.74
CA LEU A 85 12.05 3.96 0.90
C LEU A 85 13.12 5.05 0.82
N ILE A 86 13.59 5.34 -0.39
CA ILE A 86 14.56 6.41 -0.63
C ILE A 86 13.86 7.64 -1.13
N TYR A 87 14.04 8.75 -0.42
CA TYR A 87 13.47 10.03 -0.82
C TYR A 87 14.53 10.84 -1.59
N PRO A 88 14.21 11.35 -2.79
CA PRO A 88 15.10 12.29 -3.46
C PRO A 88 15.26 13.53 -2.58
N ARG A 89 16.50 14.02 -2.46
CA ARG A 89 16.74 15.32 -1.80
C ARG A 89 16.30 16.42 -2.76
N GLU A 90 15.51 17.36 -2.23
CA GLU A 90 15.13 18.61 -2.92
C GLU A 90 16.37 19.47 -3.25
#